data_AF-A0A7V4F294-F1
#
_entry.id   AF-A0A7V4F294-F1
#
_cell.length_a   1.000
_cell.length_b   1.000
_cell.length_c   1.000
_cell.angle_alpha   90.00
_cell.angle_beta   90.00
_cell.angle_gamma   90.00
#
_symmetry.space_group_name_H-M   'P 1'
#
loop_
_entity.id
_entity.type
_entity.pdbx_description
1 polymer ?
#
loop_
_entity_poly.entity_id
_entity_poly.type
_entity_poly.pdbx_seq_one_letter_code
_entity_poly.pdbx_strand_id
1 'polypeptide(L)'
;LSVSATAASDVGTYDIIPSGGSADNYELKYEKGLLTITKAMLTVTADNKTWTIGEPKPELTYTIKGFKNNDEASDLDLLPVIKCKADSSSQPGDFDITVSGGSDKNYNFSYSKGILTLLKNLGLNSVSGIGFYPNPARDYLIINKKSEGAPVIRIYDISGHMLIEKNLQHLAAPGTH
;
A
#
# COMPACT_ATOMS: atom_id res chain seq x y z
N LEU A 1 -28.38 -41.05 -17.27
CA LEU A 1 -27.28 -40.06 -17.32
C LEU A 1 -26.86 -39.71 -15.89
N SER A 2 -25.57 -39.77 -15.57
CA SER A 2 -25.03 -39.32 -14.28
C SER A 2 -23.74 -38.50 -14.45
N VAL A 3 -23.48 -37.61 -13.49
CA VAL A 3 -22.25 -36.84 -13.31
C VAL A 3 -22.03 -36.65 -11.81
N SER A 4 -20.81 -36.81 -11.31
CA SER A 4 -20.52 -36.67 -9.87
C SER A 4 -20.26 -35.23 -9.43
N ALA A 5 -19.96 -34.33 -10.38
CA ALA A 5 -19.76 -32.92 -10.10
C ALA A 5 -21.05 -32.22 -9.67
N THR A 6 -20.90 -31.27 -8.76
CA THR A 6 -21.94 -30.34 -8.29
C THR A 6 -21.48 -28.90 -8.51
N ALA A 7 -22.36 -27.93 -8.25
CA ALA A 7 -21.99 -26.51 -8.35
C ALA A 7 -20.83 -26.10 -7.41
N ALA A 8 -20.59 -26.87 -6.35
CA ALA A 8 -19.54 -26.63 -5.37
C ALA A 8 -18.32 -27.56 -5.54
N SER A 9 -18.24 -28.30 -6.64
CA SER A 9 -17.10 -29.18 -6.90
C SER A 9 -15.82 -28.40 -7.20
N ASP A 10 -14.70 -28.94 -6.72
CA ASP A 10 -13.36 -28.42 -6.96
C ASP A 10 -12.99 -28.45 -8.46
N VAL A 11 -11.90 -27.77 -8.78
CA VAL A 11 -11.25 -27.86 -10.10
C VAL A 11 -10.85 -29.30 -10.37
N GLY A 12 -11.19 -29.78 -11.57
CA GLY A 12 -10.96 -31.17 -11.94
C GLY A 12 -11.68 -31.59 -13.21
N THR A 13 -11.54 -32.87 -13.54
CA THR A 13 -12.27 -33.51 -14.63
C THR A 13 -13.21 -34.57 -14.07
N TYR A 14 -14.45 -34.56 -14.55
CA TYR A 14 -15.53 -35.40 -14.08
C TYR A 14 -16.13 -36.16 -15.26
N ASP A 15 -16.31 -37.46 -15.11
CA ASP A 15 -16.93 -38.29 -16.13
C ASP A 15 -18.44 -38.00 -16.20
N ILE A 16 -18.94 -37.79 -17.40
CA ILE A 16 -20.37 -37.80 -17.72
C ILE A 16 -20.68 -39.20 -18.25
N ILE A 17 -21.55 -39.92 -17.56
CA ILE A 17 -21.88 -41.32 -17.87
C ILE A 17 -23.32 -41.38 -18.42
N PRO A 18 -23.51 -41.50 -19.74
CA PRO A 18 -24.82 -41.73 -20.33
C PRO A 18 -25.39 -43.07 -19.88
N SER A 19 -26.69 -43.11 -19.64
CA SER A 19 -27.41 -44.33 -19.26
C SER A 19 -28.92 -44.12 -19.45
N GLY A 20 -29.65 -45.23 -19.59
CA GLY A 20 -31.12 -45.25 -19.59
C GLY A 20 -31.81 -45.16 -20.96
N GLY A 21 -31.07 -45.27 -22.07
CA GLY A 21 -31.66 -45.39 -23.40
C GLY A 21 -32.10 -46.82 -23.72
N SER A 22 -33.10 -46.96 -24.59
CA SER A 22 -33.54 -48.24 -25.17
C SER A 22 -33.85 -48.07 -26.66
N ALA A 23 -33.53 -49.08 -27.46
CA ALA A 23 -33.86 -49.14 -28.88
C ALA A 23 -34.20 -50.59 -29.26
N ASP A 24 -35.30 -50.79 -30.00
CA ASP A 24 -35.87 -52.13 -30.23
C ASP A 24 -34.99 -53.02 -31.13
N ASN A 25 -34.26 -52.41 -32.06
CA ASN A 25 -33.48 -53.13 -33.09
C ASN A 25 -31.98 -52.73 -33.10
N TYR A 26 -31.49 -52.06 -32.05
CA TYR A 26 -30.10 -51.59 -31.97
C TYR A 26 -29.52 -51.82 -30.58
N GLU A 27 -28.27 -52.24 -30.52
CA GLU A 27 -27.48 -52.19 -29.28
C GLU A 27 -26.97 -50.77 -29.06
N LEU A 28 -27.25 -50.21 -27.89
CA LEU A 28 -26.77 -48.89 -27.50
C LEU A 28 -25.41 -49.02 -26.83
N LYS A 29 -24.37 -48.45 -27.46
CA LYS A 29 -23.07 -48.26 -26.85
C LYS A 29 -22.99 -46.87 -26.24
N TYR A 30 -22.63 -46.79 -24.96
CA TYR A 30 -22.43 -45.52 -24.28
C TYR A 30 -20.94 -45.19 -24.24
N GLU A 31 -20.60 -44.03 -24.79
CA GLU A 31 -19.27 -43.44 -24.67
C GLU A 31 -19.32 -42.36 -23.59
N LYS A 32 -18.31 -42.34 -22.72
CA LYS A 32 -18.27 -41.35 -21.64
C LYS A 32 -17.93 -39.96 -22.18
N GLY A 33 -18.63 -38.95 -21.67
CA GLY A 33 -18.26 -37.55 -21.85
C GLY A 33 -17.35 -37.06 -20.72
N LEU A 34 -16.73 -35.88 -20.89
CA LEU A 34 -15.93 -35.23 -19.86
C LEU A 34 -16.48 -33.84 -19.56
N LEU A 35 -16.62 -33.52 -18.27
CA LEU A 35 -16.84 -32.18 -17.75
C LEU A 35 -15.54 -31.71 -17.10
N THR A 36 -15.00 -30.57 -17.55
CA THR A 36 -13.82 -29.95 -16.95
C THR A 36 -14.22 -28.69 -16.19
N ILE A 37 -13.90 -28.65 -14.89
CA ILE A 37 -14.00 -27.46 -14.05
C ILE A 37 -12.62 -26.82 -13.99
N THR A 38 -12.51 -25.57 -14.45
CA THR A 38 -11.27 -24.80 -14.47
C THR A 38 -11.19 -23.83 -13.29
N LYS A 39 -9.97 -23.45 -12.90
CA LYS A 39 -9.76 -22.46 -11.83
C LYS A 39 -10.46 -21.14 -12.11
N ALA A 40 -11.10 -20.58 -11.09
CA ALA A 40 -11.62 -19.22 -11.12
C ALA A 40 -10.49 -18.21 -10.91
N MET A 41 -10.69 -16.94 -11.31
CA MET A 41 -9.70 -15.89 -11.15
C MET A 41 -10.03 -15.00 -9.95
N LEU A 42 -9.09 -14.87 -9.02
CA LEU A 42 -9.10 -13.87 -7.97
C LEU A 42 -8.27 -12.65 -8.37
N THR A 43 -8.82 -11.46 -8.15
CA THR A 43 -8.09 -10.20 -8.31
C THR A 43 -7.70 -9.68 -6.95
N VAL A 44 -6.39 -9.48 -6.74
CA VAL A 44 -5.81 -8.96 -5.50
C VAL A 44 -5.27 -7.57 -5.77
N THR A 45 -5.82 -6.57 -5.07
CA THR A 45 -5.45 -5.16 -5.28
C THR A 45 -4.89 -4.59 -3.99
N ALA A 46 -3.64 -4.13 -4.03
CA ALA A 46 -3.03 -3.40 -2.92
C ALA A 46 -3.63 -1.99 -2.83
N ASP A 47 -3.93 -1.56 -1.60
CA ASP A 47 -4.48 -0.23 -1.36
C ASP A 47 -3.39 0.83 -1.40
N ASN A 48 -3.71 2.00 -1.94
CA ASN A 48 -2.82 3.15 -1.88
C ASN A 48 -2.69 3.67 -0.44
N LYS A 49 -1.52 4.16 -0.09
CA LYS A 49 -1.21 4.69 1.26
C LYS A 49 -0.39 5.96 1.15
N THR A 50 -0.42 6.75 2.21
CA THR A 50 0.46 7.91 2.39
C THR A 50 1.21 7.73 3.69
N TRP A 51 2.53 7.98 3.67
CA TRP A 51 3.36 7.95 4.86
C TRP A 51 4.23 9.18 4.93
N THR A 52 4.24 9.86 6.07
CA THR A 52 5.12 11.00 6.33
C THR A 52 6.32 10.54 7.17
N ILE A 53 7.54 10.78 6.70
CA ILE A 53 8.77 10.42 7.42
C ILE A 53 8.76 11.06 8.81
N GLY A 54 8.98 10.27 9.86
CA GLY A 54 8.92 10.70 11.25
C GLY A 54 7.62 10.32 11.97
N GLU A 55 6.57 9.97 11.22
CA GLU A 55 5.36 9.35 11.75
C GLU A 55 5.45 7.81 11.70
N PRO A 56 4.66 7.07 12.51
CA PRO A 56 4.55 5.63 12.39
C PRO A 56 4.20 5.19 10.97
N LYS A 57 4.86 4.12 10.49
CA LYS A 57 4.59 3.57 9.15
C LYS A 57 3.17 3.00 9.10
N PRO A 58 2.33 3.37 8.12
CA PRO A 58 0.99 2.84 8.00
C PRO A 58 1.02 1.34 7.69
N GLU A 59 0.03 0.61 8.20
CA GLU A 59 -0.18 -0.78 7.82
C GLU A 59 -0.58 -0.87 6.34
N LEU A 60 0.07 -1.78 5.62
CA LEU A 60 -0.23 -2.06 4.22
C LEU A 60 -1.40 -3.03 4.15
N THR A 61 -2.39 -2.70 3.32
CA THR A 61 -3.62 -3.49 3.17
C THR A 61 -3.87 -3.81 1.70
N TYR A 62 -4.66 -4.85 1.45
CA TYR A 62 -5.12 -5.22 0.12
C TYR A 62 -6.51 -5.83 0.18
N THR A 63 -7.18 -5.88 -0.98
CA THR A 63 -8.48 -6.52 -1.14
C THR A 63 -8.40 -7.67 -2.13
N ILE A 64 -9.11 -8.77 -1.85
CA ILE A 64 -9.28 -9.91 -2.78
C ILE A 64 -10.73 -9.92 -3.25
N LYS A 65 -10.94 -10.02 -4.56
CA LYS A 65 -12.26 -10.15 -5.19
C LYS A 65 -12.30 -11.32 -6.17
N GLY A 66 -13.49 -11.87 -6.39
CA GLY A 66 -13.73 -12.92 -7.37
C GLY A 66 -14.05 -14.30 -6.78
N PHE A 67 -14.14 -14.41 -5.46
CA PHE A 67 -14.56 -15.64 -4.78
C PHE A 67 -15.89 -16.15 -5.33
N LYS A 68 -16.00 -17.47 -5.40
CA LYS A 68 -17.18 -18.21 -5.86
C LYS A 68 -17.65 -19.13 -4.73
N ASN A 69 -18.86 -19.66 -4.87
CA ASN A 69 -19.39 -20.68 -3.95
C ASN A 69 -19.43 -20.29 -2.46
N ASN A 70 -19.45 -18.99 -2.16
CA ASN A 70 -19.32 -18.43 -0.81
C ASN A 70 -17.97 -18.69 -0.14
N ASP A 71 -16.94 -18.98 -0.92
CA ASP A 71 -15.57 -19.04 -0.45
C ASP A 71 -15.11 -17.66 0.05
N GLU A 72 -14.21 -17.66 1.02
CA GLU A 72 -13.61 -16.48 1.60
C GLU A 72 -12.07 -16.61 1.65
N ALA A 73 -11.40 -15.56 2.12
CA ALA A 73 -9.94 -15.55 2.19
C ALA A 73 -9.36 -16.65 3.11
N SER A 74 -10.13 -17.13 4.10
CA SER A 74 -9.73 -18.23 4.98
C SER A 74 -9.67 -19.58 4.27
N ASP A 75 -10.32 -19.72 3.12
CA ASP A 75 -10.37 -20.99 2.37
C ASP A 75 -9.18 -21.16 1.42
N LEU A 76 -8.35 -20.12 1.27
CA LEU A 76 -7.16 -20.16 0.42
C LEU A 76 -6.04 -20.96 1.08
N ASP A 77 -5.41 -21.86 0.31
CA ASP A 77 -4.24 -22.63 0.78
C ASP A 77 -3.08 -21.72 1.25
N LEU A 78 -2.88 -20.59 0.56
CA LEU A 78 -1.89 -19.59 0.92
C LEU A 78 -2.36 -18.18 0.57
N LEU A 79 -2.38 -17.30 1.58
CA LEU A 79 -2.72 -15.89 1.40
C LEU A 79 -1.62 -15.10 0.66
N PRO A 80 -1.99 -14.10 -0.17
CA PRO A 80 -1.04 -13.18 -0.77
C PRO A 80 -0.22 -12.40 0.28
N VAL A 81 1.05 -12.16 -0.03
CA VAL A 81 1.97 -11.35 0.77
C VAL A 81 2.06 -9.95 0.18
N ILE A 82 1.88 -8.93 1.03
CA ILE A 82 2.02 -7.52 0.68
C ILE A 82 3.38 -6.97 1.11
N LYS A 83 4.04 -6.22 0.24
CA LYS A 83 5.36 -5.61 0.49
C LYS A 83 5.45 -4.21 -0.11
N CYS A 84 6.23 -3.35 0.53
CA CYS A 84 6.69 -2.08 -0.02
C CYS A 84 8.14 -1.86 0.41
N LYS A 85 9.00 -1.48 -0.53
CA LYS A 85 10.43 -1.27 -0.30
C LYS A 85 10.76 0.01 0.45
N ALA A 86 9.81 0.96 0.55
CA ALA A 86 10.05 2.24 1.19
C ALA A 86 10.32 2.09 2.70
N ASP A 87 11.32 2.80 3.18
CA ASP A 87 11.70 2.89 4.59
C ASP A 87 11.91 4.36 5.01
N SER A 88 12.27 4.60 6.27
CA SER A 88 12.43 5.95 6.81
C SER A 88 13.67 6.69 6.28
N SER A 89 14.57 5.99 5.57
CA SER A 89 15.74 6.58 4.91
C SER A 89 15.49 6.92 3.43
N SER A 90 14.37 6.44 2.89
CA SER A 90 13.97 6.65 1.50
C SER A 90 13.66 8.13 1.24
N GLN A 91 14.00 8.61 0.04
CA GLN A 91 13.64 9.96 -0.37
C GLN A 91 12.12 10.05 -0.61
N PRO A 92 11.49 11.19 -0.31
CA PRO A 92 10.08 11.43 -0.61
C PRO A 92 9.76 11.16 -2.08
N GLY A 93 8.61 10.56 -2.34
CA GLY A 93 8.19 10.12 -3.68
C GLY A 93 7.24 8.94 -3.62
N ASP A 94 6.90 8.40 -4.79
CA ASP A 94 5.97 7.28 -4.93
C ASP A 94 6.70 5.93 -5.00
N PHE A 95 6.21 4.97 -4.22
CA PHE A 95 6.75 3.62 -4.16
C PHE A 95 5.65 2.59 -4.44
N ASP A 96 5.96 1.62 -5.29
CA ASP A 96 5.04 0.51 -5.55
C ASP A 96 4.80 -0.32 -4.28
N ILE A 97 3.52 -0.54 -3.97
CA ILE A 97 3.05 -1.54 -3.01
C ILE A 97 2.67 -2.78 -3.83
N THR A 98 3.42 -3.85 -3.65
CA THR A 98 3.27 -5.09 -4.42
C THR A 98 2.63 -6.18 -3.57
N VAL A 99 1.68 -6.89 -4.15
CA VAL A 99 1.06 -8.11 -3.60
C VAL A 99 1.41 -9.29 -4.50
N SER A 100 1.76 -10.44 -3.91
CA SER A 100 2.14 -11.64 -4.67
C SER A 100 2.12 -12.90 -3.81
N GLY A 101 2.23 -14.07 -4.46
CA GLY A 101 2.54 -15.33 -3.78
C GLY A 101 1.35 -16.08 -3.17
N GLY A 102 0.12 -15.64 -3.44
CA GLY A 102 -1.08 -16.41 -3.08
C GLY A 102 -1.20 -17.66 -3.96
N SER A 103 -1.70 -18.75 -3.37
CA SER A 103 -1.92 -20.01 -4.09
C SER A 103 -3.16 -20.72 -3.57
N ASP A 104 -3.84 -21.44 -4.46
CA ASP A 104 -5.02 -22.21 -4.13
C ASP A 104 -5.30 -23.27 -5.21
N LYS A 105 -5.93 -24.39 -4.84
CA LYS A 105 -6.33 -25.46 -5.78
C LYS A 105 -7.42 -25.05 -6.77
N ASN A 106 -8.33 -24.15 -6.40
CA ASN A 106 -9.50 -23.72 -7.16
C ASN A 106 -9.35 -22.33 -7.78
N TYR A 107 -8.37 -21.54 -7.33
CA TYR A 107 -8.17 -20.17 -7.80
C TYR A 107 -6.82 -19.92 -8.46
N ASN A 108 -6.84 -19.11 -9.51
CA ASN A 108 -5.70 -18.38 -10.06
C ASN A 108 -5.72 -16.95 -9.55
N PHE A 109 -4.54 -16.29 -9.52
CA PHE A 109 -4.41 -14.94 -8.97
C PHE A 109 -3.92 -13.94 -10.01
N SER A 110 -4.55 -12.78 -10.03
CA SER A 110 -4.11 -11.58 -10.75
C SER A 110 -3.86 -10.45 -9.76
N TYR A 111 -2.73 -9.77 -9.89
CA TYR A 111 -2.26 -8.79 -8.90
C TYR A 111 -2.26 -7.38 -9.49
N SER A 112 -2.85 -6.44 -8.78
CA SER A 112 -2.79 -5.01 -9.05
C SER A 112 -2.00 -4.30 -7.95
N LYS A 113 -0.97 -3.57 -8.35
CA LYS A 113 -0.15 -2.80 -7.43
C LYS A 113 -0.87 -1.56 -6.92
N GLY A 114 -0.57 -1.19 -5.68
CA GLY A 114 -0.91 0.10 -5.08
C GLY A 114 0.31 1.02 -5.07
N ILE A 115 0.12 2.25 -4.62
CA ILE A 115 1.17 3.25 -4.47
C ILE A 115 1.23 3.73 -3.01
N LEU A 116 2.43 3.73 -2.45
CA LEU A 116 2.76 4.42 -1.22
C LEU A 116 3.39 5.78 -1.58
N THR A 117 2.70 6.87 -1.28
CA THR A 117 3.25 8.22 -1.40
C THR A 117 3.99 8.57 -0.10
N LEU A 118 5.32 8.65 -0.19
CA LEU A 118 6.21 9.01 0.90
C LEU A 118 6.42 10.53 0.92
N LEU A 119 6.05 11.16 2.02
CA LEU A 119 6.16 12.60 2.24
C LEU A 119 7.32 12.92 3.16
N LYS A 120 7.97 14.07 2.93
CA LYS A 120 8.93 14.64 3.86
C LYS A 120 8.21 15.34 4.99
N ASN A 121 8.56 15.05 6.23
CA ASN A 121 8.29 15.99 7.31
C ASN A 121 9.29 17.14 7.21
N LEU A 122 8.81 18.34 6.88
CA LEU A 122 9.65 19.54 6.82
C LEU A 122 10.04 20.06 8.22
N GLY A 123 9.52 19.45 9.29
CA GLY A 123 9.82 19.88 10.66
C GLY A 123 9.36 21.31 10.94
N LEU A 124 8.44 21.85 10.12
CA LEU A 124 7.79 23.13 10.34
C LEU A 124 6.78 22.94 11.48
N ASN A 125 7.29 22.78 12.70
CA ASN A 125 6.52 23.03 13.90
C ASN A 125 6.11 24.50 13.79
N SER A 126 4.84 24.74 13.45
CA SER A 126 4.19 26.05 13.35
C SER A 126 5.16 27.20 13.59
N VAL A 127 5.76 27.77 12.54
CA VAL A 127 6.44 29.06 12.71
C VAL A 127 5.32 30.05 13.01
N SER A 128 5.02 30.19 14.29
CA SER A 128 4.06 31.16 14.79
C SER A 128 4.63 32.53 14.42
N GLY A 129 4.04 33.14 13.39
CA GLY A 129 4.32 34.51 12.98
C GLY A 129 5.63 34.70 12.23
N ILE A 130 5.64 34.43 10.92
CA ILE A 130 6.38 35.33 10.02
C ILE A 130 5.45 36.53 9.80
N GLY A 131 5.52 37.51 10.68
CA GLY A 131 4.79 38.77 10.59
C GLY A 131 5.76 39.90 10.24
N PHE A 132 5.53 40.57 9.11
CA PHE A 132 6.21 41.82 8.76
C PHE A 132 5.43 42.99 9.38
N TYR A 133 5.97 43.65 10.40
CA TYR A 133 5.32 44.83 11.00
C TYR A 133 6.29 45.86 11.60
N PRO A 134 6.08 47.18 11.38
CA PRO A 134 5.02 47.77 10.55
C PRO A 134 5.39 47.84 9.07
N ASN A 135 4.38 47.63 8.23
CA ASN A 135 4.36 48.12 6.86
C ASN A 135 3.89 49.61 6.91
N PRO A 136 4.71 50.63 6.58
CA PRO A 136 6.09 50.58 6.09
C PRO A 136 7.18 51.03 7.10
N ALA A 137 8.42 50.67 6.73
CA ALA A 137 9.75 51.01 7.24
C ALA A 137 10.23 50.34 8.54
N ARG A 138 10.75 49.09 8.44
CA ARG A 138 12.15 48.71 8.81
C ARG A 138 12.60 47.41 8.09
N ASP A 139 13.86 47.37 7.67
CA ASP A 139 14.49 46.33 6.82
C ASP A 139 14.98 45.07 7.58
N TYR A 140 14.26 44.61 8.61
CA TYR A 140 14.72 43.47 9.42
C TYR A 140 13.69 42.33 9.56
N LEU A 141 14.22 41.12 9.72
CA LEU A 141 13.49 39.90 10.10
C LEU A 141 13.82 39.58 11.56
N ILE A 142 12.82 39.47 12.43
CA ILE A 142 13.00 39.06 13.84
C ILE A 142 12.69 37.56 13.97
N ILE A 143 13.63 36.79 14.50
CA ILE A 143 13.46 35.36 14.79
C ILE A 143 13.61 35.17 16.31
N ASN A 144 12.48 35.00 16.99
CA ASN A 144 12.45 34.73 18.44
C ASN A 144 12.47 33.22 18.67
N LYS A 145 13.62 32.68 19.09
CA LYS A 145 13.77 31.26 19.46
C LYS A 145 14.08 31.16 20.95
N LYS A 146 13.19 30.49 21.71
CA LYS A 146 13.57 29.92 23.01
C LYS A 146 14.31 28.62 22.71
N SER A 147 15.61 28.58 22.96
CA SER A 147 16.46 27.40 22.74
C SER A 147 17.44 27.25 23.89
N GLU A 148 17.59 26.04 24.40
CA GLU A 148 18.84 25.63 25.05
C GLU A 148 19.91 25.44 23.98
N GLY A 149 21.17 25.80 24.29
CA GLY A 149 22.32 25.69 23.38
C GLY A 149 22.72 26.97 22.64
N ALA A 150 23.58 26.83 21.63
CA ALA A 150 24.05 27.91 20.74
C ALA A 150 23.31 27.85 19.40
N PRO A 151 22.09 28.42 19.28
CA PRO A 151 21.34 28.35 18.03
C PRO A 151 21.99 29.20 16.95
N VAL A 152 22.02 28.67 15.73
CA VAL A 152 22.50 29.38 14.54
C VAL A 152 21.32 29.65 13.62
N ILE A 153 21.13 30.91 13.24
CA ILE A 153 20.18 31.31 12.19
C ILE A 153 20.95 31.30 10.87
N ARG A 154 20.40 30.62 9.85
CA ARG A 154 20.90 30.70 8.47
C ARG A 154 19.80 31.15 7.52
N ILE A 155 20.11 32.10 6.65
CA ILE A 155 19.21 32.60 5.60
C ILE A 155 19.90 32.33 4.27
N TYR A 156 19.15 31.79 3.31
CA TYR A 156 19.61 31.46 1.96
C TYR A 156 18.76 32.20 0.94
N ASP A 157 19.32 32.47 -0.24
CA ASP A 157 18.52 32.90 -1.39
C ASP A 157 17.79 31.73 -2.06
N ILE A 158 16.97 32.04 -3.07
CA ILE A 158 16.20 31.03 -3.81
C ILE A 158 17.08 30.06 -4.63
N SER A 159 18.35 30.42 -4.86
CA SER A 159 19.34 29.56 -5.52
C SER A 159 20.06 28.63 -4.54
N GLY A 160 19.81 28.79 -3.24
CA GLY A 160 20.43 28.02 -2.17
C GLY A 160 21.76 28.58 -1.67
N HIS A 161 22.16 29.79 -2.11
CA HIS A 161 23.35 30.46 -1.60
C HIS A 161 23.05 31.09 -0.23
N MET A 162 23.91 30.81 0.76
CA MET A 162 23.79 31.36 2.10
C MET A 162 24.05 32.87 2.09
N LEU A 163 23.05 33.64 2.48
CA LEU A 163 23.12 35.09 2.62
C LEU A 163 23.60 35.50 4.02
N ILE A 164 23.10 34.83 5.06
CA ILE A 164 23.39 35.21 6.46
C ILE A 164 23.59 33.94 7.29
N GLU A 165 24.62 33.94 8.13
CA GLU A 165 24.77 33.05 9.28
C GLU A 165 24.91 33.90 10.55
N LYS A 166 24.08 33.63 11.57
CA LYS A 166 24.17 34.31 12.86
C LYS A 166 24.11 33.33 14.01
N ASN A 167 25.22 33.22 14.74
CA ASN A 167 25.25 32.58 16.05
C ASN A 167 24.51 33.48 17.05
N LEU A 168 23.43 32.97 17.63
CA LEU A 168 22.75 33.62 18.74
C LEU A 168 23.53 33.27 20.00
N GLN A 169 24.25 34.24 20.55
CA GLN A 169 24.94 34.03 21.82
C GLN A 169 23.93 33.95 22.96
N HIS A 170 24.13 32.97 23.85
CA HIS A 170 23.47 32.95 25.15
C HIS A 170 24.02 34.11 25.97
N LEU A 171 23.24 35.17 26.21
CA LEU A 171 23.56 36.15 27.23
C LEU A 171 23.46 35.45 28.60
N ALA A 172 24.58 34.97 29.11
CA ALA A 172 24.67 34.61 30.52
C ALA A 172 24.38 35.87 31.34
N ALA A 173 23.43 35.79 32.27
CA ALA A 173 23.11 36.89 33.16
C ALA A 173 24.37 37.36 33.90
N PRO A 174 24.61 38.68 34.06
CA PRO A 174 25.75 39.17 34.81
C PRO A 174 25.63 38.69 36.26
N GLY A 175 26.66 37.98 36.73
CA GLY A 175 26.73 37.46 38.09
C GLY A 175 26.68 38.60 39.11
N THR A 176 25.83 38.45 40.12
CA THR A 176 25.82 39.30 41.30
C THR A 176 27.05 38.99 42.15
N HIS A 177 27.96 39.96 42.27
CA HIS A 177 28.97 40.01 43.33
C HIS A 177 28.37 40.60 44.60
#